data_AF-A0A7W0S1G7-F1
#
_entry.id   AF-A0A7W0S1G7-F1
#
_cell.length_a   1.000
_cell.length_b   1.000
_cell.length_c   1.000
_cell.angle_alpha   90.00
_cell.angle_beta   90.00
_cell.angle_gamma   90.00
#
_symmetry.space_group_name_H-M   'P 1'
#
loop_
_entity.id
_entity.type
_entity.pdbx_description
1 polymer ?
#
loop_
_entity_poly.entity_id
_entity_poly.type
_entity_poly.pdbx_seq_one_letter_code
_entity_poly.pdbx_strand_id
1 'polypeptide(L)' 'MSPKTLTGAELQLDDGPAREAELFLVDGNNLAYRAFFALPEELATSDGFSTNALLGFTNMLFKLLTD' A
#
# COMPACT_ATOMS: atom_id res chain seq x y z
N MET A 1 -18.81 -14.27 -4.10
CA MET A 1 -17.58 -15.02 -3.77
C MET A 1 -17.18 -14.60 -2.37
N SER A 2 -17.14 -15.50 -1.40
CA SER A 2 -16.74 -15.13 -0.03
C SER A 2 -15.27 -14.72 0.00
N PRO A 3 -14.85 -13.74 0.83
CA PRO A 3 -13.44 -13.39 0.95
C PRO A 3 -12.67 -14.62 1.44
N LYS A 4 -11.58 -14.98 0.77
CA LYS A 4 -10.65 -15.98 1.29
C LYS A 4 -9.85 -15.33 2.41
N THR A 5 -10.16 -15.68 3.65
CA THR A 5 -9.26 -15.41 4.78
C THR A 5 -8.09 -16.38 4.65
N LEU A 6 -6.98 -15.92 4.05
CA LEU A 6 -5.75 -16.70 3.97
C LEU A 6 -5.17 -16.83 5.38
N THR A 7 -5.10 -18.05 5.91
CA THR A 7 -4.37 -18.32 7.14
C THR A 7 -2.87 -18.35 6.84
N GLY A 8 -2.01 -18.03 7.82
CA GLY A 8 -0.55 -18.02 7.60
C GLY A 8 0.04 -19.37 7.16
N ALA A 9 -0.69 -20.47 7.33
CA ALA A 9 -0.34 -21.80 6.83
C ALA A 9 -0.70 -22.03 5.35
N GLU A 10 -1.61 -21.23 4.79
CA GLU A 10 -2.04 -21.28 3.38
C GLU A 10 -1.32 -20.26 2.51
N LEU A 11 -0.56 -19.33 3.10
CA LEU A 11 0.39 -18.51 2.38
C LEU A 11 1.62 -19.37 2.02
N GLN A 12 1.65 -19.83 0.77
CA GLN A 12 2.90 -20.26 0.15
C GLN A 12 3.78 -19.03 -0.06
N LEU A 13 4.86 -18.92 0.71
CA LEU A 13 5.87 -17.86 0.68
C LEU A 13 7.15 -18.31 -0.06
N ASP A 14 7.07 -19.44 -0.76
CA ASP A 14 8.14 -20.04 -1.55
C ASP A 14 8.33 -19.37 -2.92
N ASP A 15 7.48 -18.39 -3.26
CA ASP A 15 7.72 -17.36 -4.28
C ASP A 15 8.46 -16.13 -3.70
N GLY A 16 8.93 -16.24 -2.46
CA GLY A 16 9.67 -15.22 -1.75
C GLY A 16 10.84 -14.68 -2.57
N PRO A 17 11.17 -13.39 -2.40
CA PRO A 17 12.17 -12.73 -3.21
C PRO A 17 13.50 -13.48 -3.13
N ALA A 18 14.29 -13.40 -4.21
CA ALA A 18 15.59 -14.06 -4.31
C ALA A 18 16.35 -13.94 -2.98
N ARG A 19 16.91 -15.06 -2.50
CA ARG A 19 17.68 -15.16 -1.25
C ARG A 19 18.44 -13.85 -0.98
N GLU A 20 18.23 -13.26 0.21
CA GLU A 20 18.83 -12.00 0.72
C GLU A 20 18.04 -10.70 0.51
N ALA A 21 16.83 -10.72 -0.07
CA ALA A 21 15.99 -9.52 -0.13
C ALA A 21 15.28 -9.18 1.19
N GLU A 22 15.10 -7.90 1.47
CA GLU A 22 14.39 -7.40 2.65
C GLU A 22 12.87 -7.59 2.53
N LEU A 23 12.25 -8.08 3.61
CA LEU A 23 10.79 -8.25 3.70
C LEU A 23 10.16 -7.01 4.36
N PHE A 24 9.31 -6.32 3.60
CA PHE A 24 8.48 -5.22 4.11
C PHE A 24 7.03 -5.69 4.30
N LEU A 25 6.49 -5.52 5.51
CA LEU A 25 5.08 -5.77 5.82
C LEU A 25 4.34 -4.43 5.92
N VAL A 26 3.32 -4.25 5.08
CA VAL A 26 2.61 -2.98 4.95
C VAL A 26 1.12 -3.14 5.25
N ASP A 27 0.59 -2.35 6.18
CA ASP A 27 -0.86 -2.19 6.39
C ASP A 27 -1.41 -1.15 5.40
N GLY A 28 -1.93 -1.64 4.27
CA GLY A 28 -2.43 -0.80 3.19
C GLY A 28 -3.60 0.09 3.58
N ASN A 29 -4.53 -0.41 4.41
CA ASN A 29 -5.73 0.33 4.76
C ASN A 29 -5.41 1.50 5.70
N ASN A 30 -4.57 1.25 6.72
CA ASN A 30 -4.15 2.30 7.63
C ASN A 30 -3.31 3.37 6.92
N LEU A 31 -2.38 2.97 6.05
CA LEU A 31 -1.58 3.92 5.28
C LEU A 31 -2.40 4.75 4.29
N ALA A 32 -3.37 4.14 3.59
CA ALA A 32 -4.26 4.87 2.70
C ALA A 32 -5.11 5.90 3.47
N TYR A 33 -5.63 5.53 4.64
CA TYR A 33 -6.36 6.45 5.52
C TYR A 33 -5.48 7.62 5.95
N ARG A 34 -4.27 7.34 6.44
CA ARG A 34 -3.30 8.38 6.83
C ARG A 34 -2.95 9.30 5.66
N ALA A 35 -2.73 8.73 4.47
CA ALA A 35 -2.42 9.51 3.26
C ALA A 35 -3.56 10.45 2.88
N PHE A 36 -4.81 9.97 2.95
CA PHE A 36 -6.01 10.76 2.65
C PHE A 36 -6.11 11.99 3.55
N PHE A 37 -5.92 11.83 4.87
CA PHE A 37 -6.06 12.94 5.83
C PHE A 37 -4.80 13.79 6.02
N ALA A 38 -3.64 13.37 5.51
CA ALA A 38 -2.39 14.12 5.63
C ALA A 38 -2.14 15.07 4.46
N LEU A 39 -2.80 14.85 3.32
CA LEU A 39 -2.58 15.62 2.09
C LEU A 39 -3.79 16.48 1.72
N PRO A 40 -3.58 17.63 1.05
CA PRO A 40 -4.65 18.56 0.70
C PRO A 40 -5.76 17.92 -0.16
N GLU A 41 -7.00 18.33 0.07
CA GLU A 41 -8.19 17.79 -0.64
C GLU A 41 -8.29 18.30 -2.08
N GLU A 42 -7.59 19.39 -2.42
CA GLU A 42 -7.53 19.95 -3.78
C GLU A 42 -6.77 19.04 -4.76
N LEU A 43 -6.06 18.02 -4.26
CA LEU A 43 -5.44 16.99 -5.08
C LEU A 43 -6.49 16.07 -5.68
N ALA A 44 -7.04 16.49 -6.81
CA ALA A 44 -8.04 15.77 -7.57
C ALA A 44 -7.70 15.73 -9.07
N THR A 45 -8.30 14.77 -9.77
CA THR A 45 -8.32 14.74 -11.23
C THR A 45 -9.10 15.95 -11.79
N SER A 46 -9.04 16.18 -13.10
CA SER A 46 -9.77 17.27 -13.77
C SER A 46 -11.29 17.17 -13.65
N ASP A 47 -11.83 15.97 -13.44
CA ASP A 47 -13.24 15.68 -13.18
C ASP A 47 -13.60 15.67 -11.68
N GLY A 48 -12.64 16.00 -10.81
CA GLY A 48 -12.88 16.22 -9.37
C GLY A 48 -12.77 14.96 -8.50
N PHE A 49 -12.29 13.85 -9.03
CA PHE A 49 -12.04 12.65 -8.23
C PHE A 49 -10.78 12.81 -7.39
N SER A 50 -10.90 12.63 -6.07
CA SER A 50 -9.77 12.82 -5.16
C SER A 50 -8.66 11.79 -5.37
N THR A 51 -7.41 12.26 -5.36
CA THR A 51 -6.21 11.46 -5.63
C THR A 51 -5.17 11.54 -4.50
N ASN A 52 -5.45 12.33 -3.45
CA ASN A 52 -4.55 12.56 -2.32
C ASN A 52 -4.12 11.25 -1.62
N ALA A 53 -5.05 10.33 -1.34
CA ALA A 53 -4.74 9.04 -0.73
C ALA A 53 -3.77 8.23 -1.58
N LEU A 54 -4.00 8.19 -2.90
CA LEU A 54 -3.17 7.45 -3.84
C LEU A 54 -1.75 8.03 -3.91
N LEU A 55 -1.63 9.35 -4.03
CA LEU A 55 -0.34 10.04 -4.06
C LEU A 55 0.46 9.81 -2.76
N GLY A 56 -0.18 10.00 -1.60
CA GLY A 56 0.50 9.83 -0.31
C GLY A 56 0.91 8.38 -0.07
N PHE A 57 0.03 7.42 -0.36
CA PHE A 57 0.33 6.00 -0.21
C PHE A 57 1.50 5.55 -1.10
N THR A 58 1.48 5.93 -2.38
CA THR A 58 2.53 5.56 -3.32
C THR A 58 3.88 6.19 -2.96
N ASN A 59 3.90 7.46 -2.52
CA ASN A 59 5.12 8.09 -2.03
C ASN A 59 5.72 7.38 -0.81
N MET A 60 4.89 6.89 0.11
CA MET A 60 5.36 6.10 1.26
C MET A 60 5.96 4.77 0.80
N LEU A 61 5.34 4.10 -0.17
CA LEU A 61 5.88 2.85 -0.73
C LEU A 61 7.20 3.09 -1.46
N PHE A 62 7.32 4.16 -2.25
CA PHE A 62 8.58 4.49 -2.95
C PHE A 62 9.72 4.79 -1.99
N LYS A 63 9.45 5.45 -0.86
CA LYS A 63 10.47 5.64 0.18
C LYS A 63 10.97 4.31 0.73
N LEU A 64 10.06 3.40 1.08
CA LEU A 64 10.43 2.06 1.56
C LEU A 64 11.25 1.23 0.55
N LEU A 65 11.11 1.48 -0.75
CA LEU A 65 11.87 0.80 -1.80
C LEU A 65 13.21 1.47 -2.13
N THR A 66 13.38 2.73 -1.73
CA THR A 66 14.59 3.52 -2.01
C THR A 66 15.55 3.52 -0.82
N ASP A 67 15.01 3.45 0.39
CA ASP A 67 15.75 3.25 1.64
C ASP A 67 16.22 1.80 1.75
#